data_AF-A0A955KRW5-F1
#
_entry.id   AF-A0A955KRW5-F1
#
_cell.length_a   1.000
_cell.length_b   1.000
_cell.length_c   1.000
_cell.angle_alpha   90.00
_cell.angle_beta   90.00
_cell.angle_gamma   90.00
#
_symmetry.space_group_name_H-M   'P 1'
#
loop_
_entity.id
_entity.type
_entity.pdbx_description
1 polymer ?
#
loop_
_entity_poly.entity_id
_entity_poly.type
_entity_poly.pdbx_seq_one_letter_code
_entity_poly.pdbx_strand_id
1 'polypeptide(L)' 'MKVRASVKPISDKDRLVIRRAGVRIKRGRIVGGKKVRRIVSPIPKNKQRQG' A
#
# COMPACT_ATOMS: atom_id res chain seq x y z
N MET A 1 1.68 4.79 -11.65
CA MET A 1 1.06 4.38 -10.36
C MET A 1 -0.28 5.07 -10.25
N LYS A 2 -1.38 4.34 -10.13
CA LYS A 2 -2.74 4.93 -10.04
C LYS A 2 -3.14 5.11 -8.57
N VAL A 3 -3.76 6.23 -8.22
CA VAL A 3 -4.35 6.45 -6.88
C VAL A 3 -5.87 6.31 -6.99
N ARG A 4 -6.49 5.54 -6.11
CA ARG A 4 -7.94 5.26 -6.13
C ARG A 4 -8.49 5.18 -4.69
N ALA A 5 -9.75 5.52 -4.51
CA ALA A 5 -10.44 5.33 -3.23
C ALA A 5 -10.50 3.84 -2.80
N SER A 6 -10.58 2.93 -3.78
CA SER A 6 -10.53 1.48 -3.58
C SER A 6 -9.51 0.86 -4.53
N VAL A 7 -8.66 -0.02 -3.99
CA VAL A 7 -7.65 -0.75 -4.77
C VAL A 7 -7.98 -2.23 -4.77
N LYS A 8 -8.01 -2.83 -5.97
CA LYS A 8 -8.26 -4.26 -6.18
C LYS A 8 -7.17 -4.85 -7.07
N PRO A 9 -6.78 -6.13 -6.88
CA PRO A 9 -5.96 -6.86 -7.85
C PRO A 9 -6.64 -6.86 -9.22
N ILE A 10 -5.84 -6.75 -10.28
CA ILE A 10 -6.28 -6.84 -11.69
C ILE A 10 -5.84 -8.18 -12.28
N SER A 11 -4.69 -8.71 -11.83
CA SER A 11 -4.15 -10.00 -12.29
C SER A 11 -3.66 -10.85 -11.12
N ASP A 12 -3.45 -12.15 -11.34
CA ASP A 12 -2.96 -13.09 -10.33
C ASP A 12 -1.54 -12.76 -9.83
N LYS A 13 -0.80 -11.95 -10.60
CA LYS A 13 0.54 -11.48 -10.25
C LYS A 13 0.51 -10.28 -9.30
N ASP A 14 -0.67 -9.71 -9.03
CA ASP A 14 -0.82 -8.53 -8.19
C ASP A 14 -0.90 -8.94 -6.71
N ARG A 15 -0.14 -8.26 -5.86
CA ARG A 15 -0.14 -8.48 -4.40
C ARG A 15 -0.60 -7.24 -3.67
N LEU A 16 -1.55 -7.43 -2.74
CA LEU A 16 -1.97 -6.38 -1.81
C LEU A 16 -0.95 -6.26 -0.68
N VAL A 17 -0.41 -5.06 -0.51
CA VAL A 17 0.54 -4.70 0.55
C VAL A 17 -0.05 -3.57 1.38
N ILE A 18 -0.08 -3.74 2.70
CA ILE A 18 -0.47 -2.68 3.63
C ILE A 18 0.81 -2.06 4.17
N ARG A 19 1.08 -0.80 3.83
CA ARG A 19 2.19 -0.03 4.41
C ARG A 19 1.64 0.95 5.44
N ARG A 20 2.40 1.21 6.50
CA ARG A 20 2.16 2.37 7.37
C ARG A 20 3.05 3.51 6.85
N ALA A 21 2.45 4.63 6.47
CA ALA A 21 3.18 5.84 6.08
C ALA A 21 3.23 6.80 7.29
N GLY A 22 4.36 7.50 7.46
CA GLY A 22 4.58 8.38 8.63
C GLY A 22 4.69 7.60 9.94
N VAL A 23 5.39 6.44 9.91
CA VAL A 23 5.55 5.59 11.08
C VAL A 23 6.33 6.33 12.16
N ARG A 24 5.69 6.59 13.30
CA ARG A 24 6.38 7.09 14.50
C ARG A 24 6.79 5.89 15.33
N ILE A 25 8.09 5.74 15.56
CA ILE A 25 8.66 4.69 16.41
C ILE A 25 9.04 5.34 17.75
N LYS A 26 8.60 4.78 18.89
CA LYS A 26 9.01 5.20 20.23
C LYS A 26 9.53 3.98 20.99
N ARG A 27 10.80 4.01 21.41
CA ARG A 27 11.49 2.89 22.09
C ARG A 27 11.33 1.55 21.34
N GLY A 28 11.58 1.55 20.03
CA GLY A 28 11.46 0.35 19.18
C GLY A 28 10.03 -0.11 18.84
N ARG A 29 8.99 0.52 19.41
CA ARG A 29 7.59 0.19 19.12
C ARG A 29 6.97 1.18 18.13
N ILE A 30 6.24 0.67 17.13
CA ILE A 30 5.45 1.50 16.21
C ILE A 30 4.23 2.05 16.98
N VAL A 31 4.20 3.37 17.18
CA VAL A 31 3.16 4.07 17.95
C VAL A 31 2.22 4.93 17.09
N GLY A 32 2.49 5.05 15.78
CA GLY A 32 1.64 5.82 14.87
C GLY A 32 1.93 5.54 13.41
N GLY A 33 1.04 6.00 12.53
CA GLY A 33 1.20 5.96 11.06
C GLY A 33 -0.11 5.63 10.34
N LYS A 34 -0.40 6.37 9.25
CA LYS A 34 -1.59 6.15 8.42
C LYS A 34 -1.40 4.83 7.66
N LYS A 35 -2.33 3.88 7.82
CA LYS A 35 -2.34 2.64 7.02
C LYS A 35 -2.75 3.00 5.60
N VAL A 36 -1.88 2.68 4.64
CA VAL A 36 -2.09 2.87 3.20
C VAL A 36 -2.03 1.51 2.54
N ARG A 37 -3.13 1.11 1.89
CA ARG A 37 -3.19 -0.10 1.08
C ARG A 37 -2.60 0.18 -0.30
N ARG A 38 -1.79 -0.73 -0.83
CA ARG A 38 -1.14 -0.61 -2.14
C ARG A 38 -1.20 -1.94 -2.88
N ILE A 39 -1.43 -1.91 -4.18
CA ILE A 39 -1.22 -3.06 -5.07
C ILE A 39 0.18 -2.94 -5.69
N VAL A 40 1.00 -3.95 -5.44
CA VAL A 40 2.30 -4.14 -6.07
C VAL A 40 2.15 -5.20 -7.15
N SER A 41 2.67 -4.93 -8.34
CA SER A 41 2.60 -5.84 -9.48
C SER A 41 3.88 -5.73 -10.31
N PRO A 42 4.35 -6.84 -10.91
CA PRO A 42 5.39 -6.78 -11.93
C PRO A 42 4.94 -5.98 -13.15
N ILE A 43 3.64 -5.94 -13.45
CA ILE A 43 3.06 -5.14 -14.53
C ILE A 43 2.93 -3.68 -14.04
N PRO A 44 3.67 -2.71 -14.59
CA PRO A 44 3.68 -1.33 -14.06
C PRO A 44 2.31 -0.64 -14.10
N LYS A 45 1.48 -0.99 -15.09
CA LYS A 45 0.12 -0.44 -15.29
C LYS A 45 -0.85 -0.86 -14.17
N ASN A 46 -0.59 -1.97 -13.48
CA ASN A 46 -1.46 -2.50 -12.41
C ASN A 46 -1.12 -1.93 -11.02
N LYS A 47 -0.02 -1.18 -10.88
CA LYS A 47 0.39 -0.59 -9.60
C LYS A 47 -0.60 0.47 -9.14
N GLN A 48 -1.23 0.24 -8.00
CA GLN A 48 -2.26 1.11 -7.40
C GLN A 48 -1.94 1.47 -5.95
N ARG A 49 -2.42 2.64 -5.49
CA ARG A 49 -2.35 3.07 -4.09
C ARG A 49 -3.72 3.56 -3.63
N GLN A 50 -4.16 3.13 -2.46
CA GLN A 50 -5.38 3.62 -1.86
C GLN A 50 -5.11 4.99 -1.24
N GLY A 51 -5.90 5.98 -1.63
CA GLY A 51 -5.74 7.37 -1.22
C GLY A 51 -7.01 8.15 -1.49
#